data_AF-A0AAW5IMQ5-F1
#
_entry.id   AF-A0AAW5IMQ5-F1
#
_cell.length_a   1.000
_cell.length_b   1.000
_cell.length_c   1.000
_cell.angle_alpha   90.00
_cell.angle_beta   90.00
_cell.angle_gamma   90.00
#
_symmetry.space_group_name_H-M   'P 1'
#
loop_
_entity.id
_entity.type
_entity.pdbx_description
1 polymer ?
#
loop_
_entity_poly.entity_id
_entity_poly.type
_entity_poly.pdbx_seq_one_letter_code
_entity_poly.pdbx_strand_id
1 'polypeptide(L)'
;PDPFVESLQHDSIIVQIPRLRGRVNNRLEKILSVFDQSQIYPDDQRMLELDENKYGDDAEMTHILHRLQSAAANPDIRNRMNAEDEFFQALEDRDTTIMTQKKELEKQKAAIEEKDAAIEEQKASLRAAVLALSKSGMTAEMIAKTLNIGEEKIQEILSN
;
A
#
# COMPACT_ATOMS: atom_id res chain seq x y z
N PRO A 1 5.78 5.32 -3.47
CA PRO A 1 5.35 4.35 -4.51
C PRO A 1 4.02 3.69 -4.08
N ASP A 2 3.13 3.43 -5.02
CA ASP A 2 1.83 2.82 -4.76
C ASP A 2 2.03 1.30 -4.56
N PRO A 3 1.65 0.71 -3.40
CA PRO A 3 1.80 -0.72 -3.13
C PRO A 3 1.13 -1.63 -4.18
N PHE A 4 0.05 -1.16 -4.81
CA PHE A 4 -0.58 -1.88 -5.92
C PHE A 4 0.37 -2.00 -7.12
N VAL A 5 1.07 -0.92 -7.44
CA VAL A 5 2.03 -0.87 -8.55
C VAL A 5 3.23 -1.77 -8.30
N GLU A 6 3.70 -1.85 -7.05
CA GLU A 6 4.80 -2.75 -6.65
C GLU A 6 4.38 -4.24 -6.63
N SER A 7 3.08 -4.54 -6.58
CA SER A 7 2.55 -5.90 -6.58
C SER A 7 2.42 -6.51 -7.99
N LEU A 8 2.57 -5.71 -9.05
CA LEU A 8 2.46 -6.17 -10.43
C LEU A 8 3.67 -7.03 -10.81
N GLN A 9 3.45 -8.34 -10.94
CA GLN A 9 4.51 -9.32 -11.27
C GLN A 9 4.83 -9.42 -12.77
N HIS A 10 4.10 -8.69 -13.62
CA HIS A 10 4.23 -8.75 -15.08
C HIS A 10 4.52 -7.35 -15.65
N ASP A 11 5.22 -7.32 -16.78
CA ASP A 11 5.43 -6.11 -17.57
C ASP A 11 4.06 -5.48 -17.89
N SER A 12 3.83 -4.29 -17.34
CA SER A 12 2.53 -3.62 -17.38
C SER A 12 2.70 -2.14 -17.63
N ILE A 13 1.73 -1.54 -18.31
CA ILE A 13 1.66 -0.11 -18.56
C ILE A 13 0.55 0.45 -17.67
N ILE A 14 0.91 1.35 -16.76
CA ILE A 14 -0.06 2.02 -15.89
C ILE A 14 -0.40 3.37 -16.49
N VAL A 15 -1.68 3.56 -16.81
CA VAL A 15 -2.19 4.81 -17.37
C VAL A 15 -3.06 5.51 -16.34
N GLN A 16 -2.71 6.75 -16.01
CA GLN A 16 -3.51 7.58 -15.13
C GLN A 16 -4.62 8.27 -15.93
N ILE A 17 -5.80 7.64 -15.98
CA ILE A 17 -6.96 8.12 -16.75
C ILE A 17 -7.29 9.61 -16.48
N PRO A 18 -7.29 10.13 -15.24
CA PRO A 18 -7.60 11.55 -14.99
C PRO A 18 -6.65 12.54 -15.67
N ARG A 19 -5.45 12.09 -16.08
CA ARG A 19 -4.43 12.92 -16.75
C ARG A 19 -4.56 12.92 -18.28
N LEU A 20 -5.49 12.15 -18.83
CA LEU A 20 -5.72 12.08 -20.29
C LEU A 20 -6.53 13.26 -20.83
N ARG A 21 -6.93 14.22 -19.99
CA ARG A 21 -7.81 15.33 -20.37
C ARG A 21 -7.13 16.35 -21.29
N GLY A 22 -7.72 16.57 -22.47
CA GLY A 22 -7.64 17.82 -23.22
C GLY A 22 -6.41 18.10 -24.10
N ARG A 23 -5.37 17.25 -24.10
CA ARG A 23 -4.25 17.41 -25.05
C ARG A 23 -3.83 16.07 -25.62
N VAL A 24 -4.01 15.94 -26.93
CA VAL A 24 -3.52 14.81 -27.73
C VAL A 24 -2.40 15.34 -28.62
N ASN A 25 -1.16 15.10 -28.22
CA ASN A 25 0.03 15.59 -28.91
C ASN A 25 0.78 14.48 -29.64
N ASN A 26 0.49 13.22 -29.35
CA ASN A 26 1.14 12.07 -29.95
C ASN A 26 0.15 10.91 -30.19
N ARG A 27 0.59 9.91 -30.96
CA ARG A 27 -0.23 8.74 -31.30
C ARG A 27 -0.67 7.94 -30.07
N LEU A 28 0.17 7.83 -29.04
CA LEU A 28 -0.20 7.12 -27.80
C LEU A 28 -1.33 7.86 -27.07
N GLU A 29 -1.24 9.18 -26.93
CA GLU A 29 -2.29 10.01 -26.35
C GLU A 29 -3.58 9.95 -27.17
N LYS A 30 -3.50 9.83 -28.51
CA LYS A 30 -4.67 9.64 -29.39
C LYS A 30 -5.34 8.29 -29.16
N ILE A 31 -4.55 7.24 -28.94
CA ILE A 31 -5.09 5.92 -28.58
C ILE A 31 -5.71 5.97 -27.19
N LEU A 32 -5.04 6.60 -26.22
CA LEU A 32 -5.51 6.66 -24.84
C LEU A 32 -6.72 7.58 -24.66
N SER A 33 -6.95 8.56 -25.53
CA SER A 33 -8.07 9.49 -25.41
C SER A 33 -9.45 8.83 -25.51
N VAL A 34 -9.56 7.60 -26.04
CA VAL A 34 -10.81 6.82 -26.00
C VAL A 34 -11.24 6.44 -24.58
N PHE A 35 -10.32 6.52 -23.61
CA PHE A 35 -10.57 6.26 -22.20
C PHE A 35 -10.76 7.55 -21.38
N ASP A 36 -10.94 8.71 -22.03
CA ASP A 36 -11.16 9.97 -21.30
C ASP A 36 -12.51 9.96 -20.57
N GLN A 37 -12.45 9.76 -19.26
CA GLN A 37 -13.60 9.76 -18.35
C GLN A 37 -14.29 11.13 -18.23
N SER A 38 -13.81 12.20 -18.90
CA SER A 38 -14.58 13.43 -19.04
C SER A 38 -15.86 13.24 -19.89
N GLN A 39 -15.91 12.19 -20.72
CA GLN A 39 -17.02 11.89 -21.62
C GLN A 39 -17.97 10.82 -21.06
N ILE A 40 -17.98 10.60 -19.74
CA ILE A 40 -18.89 9.65 -19.11
C ILE A 40 -20.34 10.05 -19.35
N TYR A 41 -21.18 9.06 -19.67
CA TYR A 41 -22.61 9.25 -19.86
C TYR A 41 -23.27 9.66 -18.52
N PRO A 42 -24.12 10.70 -18.49
CA PRO A 42 -24.71 11.19 -17.24
C PRO A 42 -25.50 10.12 -16.46
N ASP A 43 -26.17 9.22 -17.18
CA ASP A 43 -27.05 8.20 -16.60
C ASP A 43 -26.34 6.86 -16.32
N ASP A 44 -25.16 6.63 -16.90
CA ASP A 44 -24.40 5.39 -16.75
C ASP A 44 -22.89 5.68 -16.72
N GLN A 45 -22.31 5.60 -15.52
CA GLN A 45 -20.88 5.84 -15.30
C GLN A 45 -19.97 4.84 -16.00
N ARG A 46 -20.51 3.74 -16.51
CA ARG A 46 -19.78 2.68 -17.22
C ARG A 46 -19.70 2.94 -18.72
N MET A 47 -20.45 3.91 -19.24
CA MET A 47 -20.51 4.23 -20.66
C MET A 47 -19.79 5.53 -20.94
N LEU A 48 -18.94 5.53 -21.97
CA LEU A 48 -18.27 6.72 -22.48
C LEU A 48 -18.89 7.12 -23.81
N GLU A 49 -19.18 8.41 -23.97
CA GLU A 49 -19.58 8.99 -25.25
C GLU A 49 -18.34 9.23 -26.12
N LEU A 50 -18.29 8.54 -27.26
CA LEU A 50 -17.18 8.64 -28.20
C LEU A 50 -17.66 9.29 -29.48
N ASP A 51 -17.07 10.45 -29.80
CA ASP A 51 -17.29 11.12 -31.08
C ASP A 51 -16.42 10.47 -32.15
N GLU A 52 -17.02 9.58 -32.96
CA GLU A 52 -16.35 8.88 -34.06
C GLU A 52 -15.68 9.83 -35.05
N ASN A 53 -16.21 11.04 -35.23
CA ASN A 53 -15.66 12.01 -36.17
C ASN A 53 -14.26 12.49 -35.77
N LYS A 54 -13.90 12.43 -34.48
CA LYS A 54 -12.56 12.79 -33.99
C LYS A 54 -11.48 11.80 -34.39
N TYR A 55 -11.87 10.59 -34.83
CA TYR A 55 -10.96 9.48 -35.10
C TYR A 55 -11.07 8.94 -36.53
N GLY A 56 -12.01 9.44 -37.33
CA GLY A 56 -12.26 8.96 -38.69
C GLY A 56 -11.11 9.22 -39.68
N ASP A 57 -10.10 10.01 -39.29
CA ASP A 57 -8.86 10.22 -40.03
C ASP A 57 -7.85 9.07 -39.89
N ASP A 58 -8.09 8.15 -38.94
CA ASP A 58 -7.17 7.07 -38.58
C ASP A 58 -7.89 5.71 -38.60
N ALA A 59 -7.51 4.87 -39.57
CA ALA A 59 -8.10 3.55 -39.79
C ALA A 59 -7.87 2.60 -38.60
N GLU A 60 -6.74 2.72 -37.90
CA GLU A 60 -6.46 1.88 -36.74
C GLU A 60 -7.31 2.31 -35.55
N MET A 61 -7.47 3.61 -35.33
CA MET A 61 -8.39 4.13 -34.31
C MET A 61 -9.83 3.72 -34.59
N THR A 62 -10.25 3.78 -35.86
CA THR A 62 -11.57 3.30 -36.28
C THR A 62 -11.76 1.82 -35.92
N HIS A 63 -10.73 0.98 -36.10
CA HIS A 63 -10.80 -0.43 -35.72
C HIS A 63 -10.88 -0.63 -34.19
N ILE A 64 -10.13 0.16 -33.41
CA ILE A 64 -10.20 0.16 -31.94
C ILE A 64 -11.61 0.53 -31.48
N LEU A 65 -12.18 1.61 -32.01
CA LEU A 65 -13.54 2.07 -31.68
C LEU A 65 -14.57 1.00 -31.99
N HIS A 66 -14.52 0.41 -33.18
CA HIS A 66 -15.47 -0.65 -33.56
C HIS A 66 -15.38 -1.86 -32.63
N ARG A 67 -14.18 -2.25 -32.19
CA ARG A 67 -14.00 -3.34 -31.21
C ARG A 67 -14.59 -2.97 -29.84
N LEU A 68 -14.38 -1.74 -29.37
CA LEU A 68 -14.93 -1.26 -28.10
C LEU A 68 -16.46 -1.19 -28.15
N GLN A 69 -17.03 -0.65 -29.22
CA GLN A 69 -18.47 -0.58 -29.44
C GLN A 69 -19.11 -1.98 -29.53
N SER A 70 -18.46 -2.91 -30.24
CA SER A 70 -18.93 -4.30 -30.33
C SER A 70 -18.96 -4.97 -28.96
N ALA A 71 -17.98 -4.69 -28.09
CA ALA A 71 -17.97 -5.19 -26.73
C ALA A 71 -19.08 -4.54 -25.88
N ALA A 72 -19.28 -3.22 -25.99
CA ALA A 72 -20.33 -2.50 -25.28
C ALA A 72 -21.75 -2.91 -25.70
N ALA A 73 -21.95 -3.25 -26.97
CA ALA A 73 -23.23 -3.75 -27.50
C ALA A 73 -23.52 -5.21 -27.14
N ASN A 74 -22.52 -5.96 -26.65
CA ASN A 74 -22.68 -7.37 -26.30
C ASN A 74 -23.40 -7.50 -24.94
N PRO A 75 -24.62 -8.08 -24.89
CA PRO A 75 -25.39 -8.20 -23.66
C PRO A 75 -24.73 -9.10 -22.62
N ASP A 76 -23.98 -10.14 -23.03
CA ASP A 76 -23.27 -11.01 -22.10
C ASP A 76 -22.14 -10.27 -21.40
N ILE A 77 -21.41 -9.41 -22.13
CA ILE A 77 -20.37 -8.55 -21.56
C ILE A 77 -21.00 -7.54 -20.60
N ARG A 78 -22.10 -6.88 -20.98
CA ARG A 78 -22.82 -5.95 -20.09
C ARG A 78 -23.33 -6.64 -18.83
N ASN A 79 -23.90 -7.83 -18.95
CA ASN A 79 -24.41 -8.59 -17.81
C ASN A 79 -23.29 -9.02 -16.87
N ARG A 80 -22.15 -9.44 -17.42
CA ARG A 80 -20.95 -9.75 -16.63
C ARG A 80 -20.42 -8.53 -15.91
N MET A 81 -20.31 -7.37 -16.59
CA MET A 81 -19.89 -6.12 -15.95
C MET A 81 -20.84 -5.70 -14.81
N ASN A 82 -22.15 -5.83 -15.02
CA ASN A 82 -23.15 -5.52 -13.99
C ASN A 82 -23.02 -6.45 -12.77
N ALA A 83 -22.84 -7.76 -13.02
CA ALA A 83 -22.65 -8.74 -11.96
C ALA A 83 -21.30 -8.57 -11.24
N GLU A 84 -20.26 -8.14 -11.96
CA GLU A 84 -18.96 -7.87 -11.37
C GLU A 84 -19.04 -6.76 -10.31
N ASP A 85 -19.71 -5.65 -10.63
CA ASP A 85 -19.89 -4.54 -9.69
C ASP A 85 -20.71 -4.92 -8.44
N GLU A 86 -21.72 -5.79 -8.58
CA GLU A 86 -22.55 -6.23 -7.45
C GLU A 86 -21.78 -7.12 -6.45
N PHE A 87 -20.83 -7.93 -6.93
CA PHE A 87 -20.16 -8.94 -6.10
C PHE A 87 -18.72 -8.59 -5.73
N PHE A 88 -17.96 -7.93 -6.59
CA PHE A 88 -16.53 -7.70 -6.37
C PHE A 88 -16.22 -6.41 -5.64
N GLN A 89 -17.08 -5.39 -5.66
CA GLN A 89 -16.80 -4.14 -4.93
C GLN A 89 -16.60 -4.40 -3.43
N ALA A 90 -17.47 -5.21 -2.81
CA ALA A 90 -17.34 -5.56 -1.40
C ALA A 90 -16.09 -6.41 -1.10
N LEU A 91 -15.61 -7.19 -2.08
CA LEU A 91 -14.38 -7.98 -1.94
C LEU A 91 -13.15 -7.09 -2.10
N GLU A 92 -13.13 -6.18 -3.07
CA GLU A 92 -12.04 -5.22 -3.29
C GLU A 92 -11.87 -4.28 -2.09
N ASP A 93 -12.96 -3.76 -1.54
CA ASP A 93 -12.94 -2.93 -0.33
C ASP A 93 -12.36 -3.69 0.87
N ARG A 94 -12.76 -4.97 1.01
CA ARG A 94 -12.26 -5.84 2.08
C ARG A 94 -10.78 -6.14 1.88
N ASP A 95 -10.35 -6.48 0.68
CA ASP A 95 -8.95 -6.81 0.39
C ASP A 95 -8.04 -5.58 0.57
N THR A 96 -8.52 -4.39 0.20
CA THR A 96 -7.84 -3.11 0.47
C THR A 96 -7.72 -2.87 1.97
N THR A 97 -8.79 -3.11 2.73
CA THR A 97 -8.78 -3.00 4.20
C THR A 97 -7.80 -3.99 4.83
N ILE A 98 -7.78 -5.24 4.36
CA ILE A 98 -6.86 -6.27 4.85
C ILE A 98 -5.41 -5.90 4.54
N MET A 99 -5.12 -5.40 3.33
CA MET A 99 -3.77 -4.97 2.96
C MET A 99 -3.28 -3.81 3.84
N THR A 100 -4.11 -2.80 4.05
CA THR A 100 -3.76 -1.66 4.92
C THR A 100 -3.52 -2.09 6.36
N GLN A 101 -4.37 -2.96 6.91
CA GLN A 101 -4.18 -3.53 8.24
C GLN A 101 -2.92 -4.38 8.34
N LYS A 102 -2.63 -5.22 7.35
CA LYS A 102 -1.40 -6.05 7.33
C LYS A 102 -0.15 -5.18 7.33
N LYS A 103 -0.14 -4.11 6.55
CA LYS A 103 0.98 -3.15 6.50
C LYS A 103 1.19 -2.44 7.83
N GLU A 104 0.11 -2.04 8.49
CA GLU A 104 0.19 -1.43 9.81
C GLU A 104 0.71 -2.41 10.86
N LEU A 105 0.25 -3.67 10.78
CA LEU A 105 0.70 -4.74 11.67
C LEU A 105 2.19 -5.05 11.49
N GLU A 106 2.70 -5.08 10.26
CA GLU A 106 4.14 -5.24 10.00
C GLU A 106 4.97 -4.09 10.56
N LYS A 107 4.52 -2.84 10.42
CA LYS A 107 5.18 -1.68 11.05
C LYS A 107 5.21 -1.80 12.57
N GLN A 108 4.09 -2.19 13.18
CA GLN A 108 4.01 -2.37 14.63
C GLN A 108 4.93 -3.49 15.11
N LYS A 109 5.00 -4.61 14.38
CA LYS A 109 5.96 -5.69 14.67
C LYS A 109 7.40 -5.22 14.61
N ALA A 110 7.80 -4.52 13.55
CA ALA A 110 9.15 -3.98 13.43
C ALA A 110 9.50 -3.02 14.58
N ALA A 111 8.55 -2.15 14.97
CA ALA A 111 8.74 -1.23 16.10
C ALA A 111 8.83 -1.95 17.45
N ILE A 112 8.14 -3.08 17.62
CA ILE A 112 8.25 -3.92 18.82
C ILE A 112 9.62 -4.60 18.86
N GLU A 113 10.07 -5.19 17.75
CA GLU A 113 11.39 -5.83 17.65
C GLU A 113 12.52 -4.85 17.97
N GLU A 114 12.44 -3.60 17.48
CA GLU A 114 13.41 -2.55 17.80
C GLU A 114 13.40 -2.19 19.30
N LYS A 115 12.23 -2.09 19.91
CA LYS A 115 12.11 -1.82 21.36
C LYS A 115 12.63 -2.97 22.20
N ASP A 116 12.33 -4.21 21.83
CA ASP A 116 12.83 -5.39 22.54
C ASP A 116 14.36 -5.47 22.48
N ALA A 117 14.95 -5.20 21.31
CA ALA A 117 16.40 -5.10 21.16
C ALA A 117 17.01 -4.01 22.06
N ALA A 118 16.41 -2.81 22.07
CA ALA A 118 16.87 -1.70 22.92
C ALA A 118 16.74 -2.02 24.42
N ILE A 119 15.67 -2.71 24.83
CA ILE A 119 15.48 -3.15 26.22
C ILE A 119 16.52 -4.19 26.62
N GLU A 120 16.83 -5.16 25.75
CA GLU A 120 17.87 -6.15 26.03
C GLU A 120 19.27 -5.51 26.12
N GLU A 121 19.58 -4.53 25.26
CA GLU A 121 20.83 -3.75 25.36
C GLU A 121 20.90 -2.97 26.68
N GLN A 122 19.81 -2.29 27.08
CA GLN A 122 19.75 -1.59 28.36
C GLN A 122 19.91 -2.53 29.56
N LYS A 123 19.26 -3.71 29.54
CA LYS A 123 19.44 -4.73 30.58
C LYS A 123 20.88 -5.22 30.64
N ALA A 124 21.51 -5.48 29.50
CA ALA A 124 22.91 -5.93 29.44
C ALA A 124 23.87 -4.87 29.99
N SER A 125 23.70 -3.61 29.57
CA SER A 125 24.47 -2.47 30.06
C SER A 125 24.30 -2.26 31.56
N LEU A 126 23.05 -2.37 32.06
CA LEU A 126 22.76 -2.28 33.47
C LEU A 126 23.46 -3.39 34.27
N ARG A 127 23.36 -4.65 33.81
CA ARG A 127 24.05 -5.77 34.45
C ARG A 127 25.56 -5.55 34.49
N ALA A 128 26.16 -5.11 33.40
CA ALA A 128 27.59 -4.81 33.32
C ALA A 128 28.00 -3.71 34.33
N ALA A 129 27.21 -2.63 34.44
CA ALA A 129 27.46 -1.55 35.38
C ALA A 129 27.37 -2.03 36.84
N VAL A 130 26.34 -2.80 37.19
CA VAL A 130 26.16 -3.37 38.54
C VAL A 130 27.33 -4.29 38.90
N LEU A 131 27.74 -5.17 37.99
CA LEU A 131 28.89 -6.06 38.20
C LEU A 131 30.21 -5.29 38.35
N ALA A 132 30.43 -4.24 37.57
CA ALA A 132 31.62 -3.40 37.67
C ALA A 132 31.70 -2.66 39.02
N LEU A 133 30.59 -2.06 39.46
CA LEU A 133 30.52 -1.36 40.74
C LEU A 133 30.69 -2.33 41.92
N SER A 134 30.08 -3.51 41.86
CA SER A 134 30.28 -4.55 42.88
C SER A 134 31.74 -5.01 42.95
N LYS A 135 32.40 -5.23 41.80
CA LYS A 135 33.84 -5.56 41.73
C LYS A 135 34.74 -4.45 42.27
N SER A 136 34.33 -3.19 42.19
CA SER A 136 35.04 -2.07 42.82
C SER A 136 34.85 -1.97 44.35
N GLY A 137 34.09 -2.88 44.95
CA GLY A 137 33.89 -2.97 46.40
C GLY A 137 32.72 -2.14 46.93
N MET A 138 31.84 -1.62 46.06
CA MET A 138 30.59 -1.00 46.52
C MET A 138 29.61 -2.06 47.03
N THR A 139 28.91 -1.74 48.13
CA THR A 139 27.83 -2.58 48.67
C THR A 139 26.56 -2.46 47.83
N ALA A 140 25.67 -3.47 47.91
CA ALA A 140 24.41 -3.47 47.16
C ALA A 140 23.55 -2.22 47.44
N GLU A 141 23.45 -1.79 48.70
CA GLU A 141 22.78 -0.54 49.09
C GLU A 141 23.35 0.72 48.40
N MET A 142 24.68 0.81 48.28
CA MET A 142 25.33 1.95 47.63
C MET A 142 25.05 1.95 46.12
N ILE A 143 25.15 0.79 45.47
CA ILE A 143 24.85 0.65 44.03
C ILE A 143 23.38 0.98 43.74
N ALA A 144 22.46 0.50 44.59
CA ALA A 144 21.03 0.79 44.50
C ALA A 144 20.76 2.31 44.55
N LYS A 145 21.40 3.02 45.48
CA LYS A 145 21.33 4.49 45.57
C LYS A 145 21.97 5.19 44.38
N THR A 146 23.13 4.73 43.90
CA THR A 146 23.85 5.36 42.78
C THR A 146 23.12 5.22 41.45
N LEU A 147 22.57 4.04 41.18
CA LEU A 147 21.84 3.77 39.93
C LEU A 147 20.34 4.10 40.03
N ASN A 148 19.86 4.49 41.22
CA ASN A 148 18.46 4.75 41.55
C ASN A 148 17.53 3.56 41.19
N ILE A 149 17.92 2.37 41.65
CA ILE A 149 17.22 1.09 41.38
C ILE A 149 17.01 0.38 42.71
N GLY A 150 15.90 -0.35 42.85
CA GLY A 150 15.61 -1.12 44.05
C GLY A 150 16.71 -2.15 44.38
N GLU A 151 17.06 -2.25 45.65
CA GLU A 151 18.13 -3.13 46.12
C GLU A 151 17.86 -4.61 45.82
N GLU A 152 16.59 -5.03 45.88
CA GLU A 152 16.16 -6.38 45.47
C GLU A 152 16.59 -6.71 44.03
N LYS A 153 16.49 -5.73 43.12
CA LYS A 153 16.84 -5.90 41.71
C LYS A 153 18.34 -5.93 41.48
N ILE A 154 19.11 -5.22 42.31
CA ILE A 154 20.58 -5.32 42.34
C ILE A 154 20.99 -6.71 42.82
N GLN A 155 20.37 -7.21 43.89
CA GLN A 155 20.66 -8.55 44.42
C GLN A 155 20.29 -9.64 43.43
N GLU A 156 19.16 -9.53 42.73
CA GLU A 156 18.76 -10.47 41.67
C GLU A 156 19.77 -10.51 40.51
N ILE A 157 20.32 -9.35 40.11
CA ILE A 157 21.35 -9.25 39.07
C ILE A 157 22.68 -9.86 39.53
N LEU A 158 23.03 -9.74 40.80
CA LEU A 158 24.27 -10.30 41.36
C LEU A 158 24.17 -11.80 41.71
N SER A 159 22.94 -12.32 41.83
CA SER A 159 22.67 -13.73 42.17
C SER A 159 22.57 -14.65 40.95
N ASN A 160 22.42 -14.09 39.75
CA ASN A 160 22.43 -14.78 38.46
C ASN A 160 23.78 -14.61 37.76
#